data_AF-A0A1W9GHC5-F1
#
_entry.id   AF-A0A1W9GHC5-F1
#
_cell.length_a   1.000
_cell.length_b   1.000
_cell.length_c   1.000
_cell.angle_alpha   90.00
_cell.angle_beta   90.00
_cell.angle_gamma   90.00
#
_symmetry.space_group_name_H-M   'P 1'
#
loop_
_entity.id
_entity.type
_entity.pdbx_description
1 polymer ?
#
loop_
_entity_poly.entity_id
_entity_poly.type
_entity_poly.pdbx_seq_one_letter_code
_entity_poly.pdbx_strand_id
1 'polypeptide(L)'
;MPTLNETDVTSDVDSAFEEMECICIHSDHGGAQVAYYIGHGCADGMLCQAHMKYYLEQYRPGIVALIGQWGGVTCSKCNKRFYSIEHHHKVYPL
;
A
#
# COMPACT_ATOMS: atom_id res chain seq x y z
N MET A 1 -21.07 37.05 -10.59
CA MET A 1 -21.17 35.58 -10.41
C MET A 1 -19.79 35.01 -10.71
N PRO A 2 -18.98 34.67 -9.69
CA PRO A 2 -17.70 34.02 -9.91
C PRO A 2 -17.86 32.49 -9.98
N THR A 3 -17.09 31.90 -10.88
CA THR A 3 -16.96 30.48 -11.23
C THR A 3 -16.48 29.62 -10.06
N LEU A 4 -17.20 28.53 -9.78
CA LEU A 4 -16.88 27.55 -8.74
C LEU A 4 -15.59 26.75 -9.08
N ASN A 5 -14.63 26.82 -8.16
CA ASN A 5 -13.97 25.68 -7.50
C ASN A 5 -13.18 24.64 -8.29
N GLU A 6 -12.34 25.02 -9.26
CA GLU A 6 -11.25 24.10 -9.66
C GLU A 6 -10.03 24.19 -8.73
N THR A 7 -9.76 25.36 -8.14
CA THR A 7 -8.63 25.56 -7.20
C THR A 7 -8.89 24.99 -5.80
N ASP A 8 -10.16 24.86 -5.41
CA ASP A 8 -10.59 24.44 -4.05
C ASP A 8 -10.49 22.92 -3.86
N VAL A 9 -10.84 22.13 -4.89
CA VAL A 9 -10.84 20.66 -4.78
C VAL A 9 -9.42 20.11 -4.73
N THR A 10 -8.48 20.70 -5.47
CA THR A 10 -7.08 20.27 -5.46
C THR A 10 -6.41 20.51 -4.09
N SER A 11 -6.67 21.65 -3.44
CA SER A 11 -6.12 21.92 -2.11
C SER A 11 -6.71 21.02 -1.02
N ASP A 12 -8.00 20.70 -1.11
CA ASP A 12 -8.66 19.80 -0.16
C ASP A 12 -8.18 18.35 -0.30
N VAL A 13 -7.95 17.90 -1.54
CA VAL A 13 -7.44 16.56 -1.82
C VAL A 13 -5.99 16.42 -1.36
N ASP A 14 -5.14 17.39 -1.66
CA ASP A 14 -3.74 17.38 -1.21
C ASP A 14 -3.64 17.39 0.33
N SER A 15 -4.45 18.20 1.01
CA SER A 15 -4.52 18.22 2.48
C SER A 15 -5.00 16.88 3.06
N ALA A 16 -5.98 16.22 2.41
CA ALA A 16 -6.46 14.91 2.83
C ALA A 16 -5.40 13.80 2.66
N PHE A 17 -4.50 13.92 1.67
CA PHE A 17 -3.37 13.01 1.50
C PHE A 17 -2.24 13.26 2.51
N GLU A 18 -2.03 14.52 2.93
CA GLU A 18 -1.08 14.87 3.99
C GLU A 18 -1.51 14.35 5.37
N GLU A 19 -2.81 14.25 5.64
CA GLU A 19 -3.36 13.71 6.89
C GLU A 19 -3.39 12.17 6.94
N MET A 20 -3.22 11.48 5.81
CA MET A 20 -3.24 10.02 5.79
C MET A 20 -1.91 9.41 6.26
N GLU A 21 -1.97 8.80 7.43
CA GLU A 21 -0.86 8.05 8.01
C GLU A 21 -0.53 6.79 7.20
N CYS A 22 0.72 6.35 7.32
CA CYS A 22 1.14 5.11 6.70
C CYS A 22 0.47 3.90 7.40
N ILE A 23 -0.05 2.95 6.64
CA ILE A 23 -0.77 1.77 7.19
C ILE A 23 0.09 0.84 8.05
N CYS A 24 1.41 0.91 7.91
CA CYS A 24 2.32 0.00 8.60
C CYS A 24 2.53 0.43 10.06
N ILE A 25 1.91 -0.29 11.01
CA ILE A 25 1.92 0.06 12.44
C ILE A 25 3.28 -0.21 13.13
N HIS A 26 4.15 -1.04 12.53
CA HIS A 26 5.36 -1.54 13.18
C HIS A 26 6.59 -1.41 12.28
N SER A 27 7.33 -0.32 12.44
CA SER A 27 8.75 -0.12 12.04
C SER A 27 9.09 1.37 12.03
N ASP A 28 10.34 1.70 11.73
CA ASP A 28 10.78 3.07 11.48
C ASP A 28 10.11 3.64 10.23
N HIS A 29 9.12 4.52 10.42
CA HIS A 29 8.55 5.35 9.36
C HIS A 29 9.58 6.36 8.86
N GLY A 30 9.50 6.73 7.58
CA GLY A 30 10.38 7.76 7.04
C GLY A 30 10.02 8.21 5.63
N GLY A 31 10.17 9.52 5.41
CA GLY A 31 9.91 10.18 4.13
C GLY A 31 8.42 10.41 3.85
N ALA A 32 8.14 10.96 2.67
CA ALA A 32 6.77 11.27 2.23
C ALA A 32 5.96 9.98 1.93
N GLN A 33 4.64 10.11 1.88
CA GLN A 33 3.78 9.08 1.29
C GLN A 33 4.05 9.00 -0.21
N VAL A 34 4.24 7.78 -0.73
CA VAL A 34 4.64 7.57 -2.15
C VAL A 34 3.87 6.45 -2.85
N ALA A 35 3.02 5.73 -2.13
CA ALA A 35 2.20 4.70 -2.74
C ALA A 35 0.94 4.40 -1.92
N TYR A 36 -0.08 3.85 -2.57
CA TYR A 36 -1.22 3.22 -1.94
C TYR A 36 -1.12 1.69 -2.08
N TYR A 37 -1.18 0.98 -0.96
CA TYR A 37 -1.08 -0.49 -0.87
C TYR A 37 -2.46 -1.11 -0.65
N ILE A 38 -2.71 -2.24 -1.31
CA ILE A 38 -3.89 -3.10 -1.08
C ILE A 38 -3.42 -4.54 -0.87
N GLY A 39 -3.50 -5.03 0.36
CA GLY A 39 -3.22 -6.41 0.75
C GLY A 39 -4.49 -7.26 0.74
N HIS A 40 -4.86 -7.76 -0.45
CA HIS A 40 -6.00 -8.65 -0.72
C HIS A 40 -7.29 -8.30 0.07
N GLY A 41 -7.52 -7.02 0.36
CA GLY A 41 -8.67 -6.49 1.12
C GLY A 41 -8.63 -6.64 2.65
N CYS A 42 -7.52 -7.08 3.25
CA CYS A 42 -7.38 -7.17 4.72
C CYS A 42 -6.57 -6.03 5.34
N ALA A 43 -5.89 -5.25 4.50
CA ALA A 43 -5.09 -4.09 4.86
C ALA A 43 -4.92 -3.24 3.61
N ASP A 44 -5.39 -2.00 3.65
CA ASP A 44 -5.28 -1.04 2.56
C ASP A 44 -5.03 0.37 3.09
N GLY A 45 -4.08 1.08 2.49
CA GLY A 45 -3.67 2.39 2.98
C GLY A 45 -2.36 2.88 2.39
N MET A 46 -1.91 4.05 2.84
CA MET A 46 -0.74 4.73 2.31
C MET A 46 0.57 4.10 2.79
N LEU A 47 1.60 4.13 1.95
CA LEU A 47 2.97 3.74 2.26
C LEU A 47 3.91 4.94 2.18
N CYS A 48 4.67 5.16 3.24
CA CYS A 48 5.78 6.11 3.21
C CYS A 48 6.98 5.55 2.43
N GLN A 49 7.93 6.40 2.05
CA GLN A 49 9.13 6.01 1.30
C GLN A 49 9.89 4.85 1.94
N ALA A 50 10.07 4.87 3.26
CA ALA A 50 10.75 3.79 3.99
C ALA A 50 10.03 2.45 3.83
N HIS A 51 8.70 2.45 3.96
CA HIS A 51 7.87 1.24 3.80
C HIS A 51 7.78 0.78 2.36
N MET A 52 7.75 1.70 1.41
CA MET A 52 7.79 1.35 -0.01
C MET A 52 9.12 0.68 -0.37
N LYS A 53 10.24 1.18 0.16
CA LYS A 53 11.55 0.54 0.01
C LYS A 53 11.55 -0.86 0.63
N TYR A 54 11.12 -1.00 1.87
CA TYR A 54 11.00 -2.31 2.52
C TYR A 54 10.10 -3.27 1.73
N TYR A 55 8.97 -2.77 1.22
CA TYR A 55 8.05 -3.54 0.39
C TYR A 55 8.76 -4.12 -0.84
N LEU A 56 9.50 -3.28 -1.58
CA LEU A 56 10.21 -3.67 -2.80
C LEU A 56 11.39 -4.61 -2.52
N GLU A 57 12.15 -4.34 -1.46
CA GLU A 57 13.42 -5.04 -1.20
C GLU A 57 13.24 -6.34 -0.41
N GLN A 58 12.23 -6.43 0.46
CA GLN A 58 12.10 -7.53 1.42
C GLN A 58 10.76 -8.25 1.28
N TYR A 59 9.65 -7.52 1.44
CA TYR A 59 8.34 -8.13 1.57
C TYR A 59 7.86 -8.81 0.28
N ARG A 60 7.87 -8.08 -0.85
CA ARG A 60 7.43 -8.61 -2.14
C ARG A 60 8.28 -9.80 -2.60
N PRO A 61 9.63 -9.74 -2.60
CA PRO A 61 10.47 -10.90 -2.93
C PRO A 61 10.20 -12.10 -2.02
N GLY A 62 10.03 -11.88 -0.72
CA GLY A 62 9.71 -12.94 0.24
C GLY A 62 8.40 -13.67 -0.09
N ILE A 63 7.34 -12.94 -0.40
CA ILE A 63 6.06 -13.56 -0.80
C ILE A 63 6.19 -14.31 -2.14
N VAL A 64 6.89 -13.73 -3.12
CA VAL A 64 7.15 -14.41 -4.40
C VAL A 64 7.89 -15.73 -4.18
N ALA A 65 8.91 -15.75 -3.34
CA ALA A 65 9.65 -16.95 -2.98
C ALA A 65 8.76 -18.00 -2.30
N LEU A 66 7.92 -17.59 -1.34
CA LEU A 66 6.97 -18.49 -0.68
C LEU A 66 5.96 -19.09 -1.65
N ILE A 67 5.42 -18.29 -2.56
CA ILE A 67 4.51 -18.79 -3.60
C ILE A 67 5.23 -19.81 -4.49
N GLY A 68 6.46 -19.53 -4.92
CA GLY A 68 7.26 -20.45 -5.72
C GLY A 68 7.60 -21.76 -5.00
N GLN A 69 7.92 -21.70 -3.71
CA GLN A 69 8.29 -22.87 -2.91
C GLN A 69 7.09 -23.74 -2.52
N TRP A 70 5.98 -23.13 -2.11
CA TRP A 70 4.84 -23.83 -1.50
C TRP A 70 3.62 -23.93 -2.42
N GLY A 71 3.73 -23.44 -3.66
CA GLY A 71 2.60 -23.33 -4.58
C GLY A 71 1.50 -22.41 -4.04
N GLY A 72 1.84 -21.41 -3.22
CA GLY A 72 0.92 -20.42 -2.71
C GLY A 72 1.12 -20.07 -1.23
N VAL A 73 0.57 -18.92 -0.84
CA VAL A 73 0.61 -18.37 0.53
C VAL A 73 -0.81 -18.21 1.07
N THR A 74 -1.01 -18.48 2.35
CA THR A 74 -2.30 -18.29 3.02
C THR A 74 -2.24 -17.06 3.91
N CYS A 75 -3.19 -16.14 3.76
CA CYS A 75 -3.29 -14.99 4.65
C CYS A 75 -3.84 -15.42 6.02
N SER A 76 -3.19 -15.04 7.11
CA SER A 76 -3.63 -15.34 8.48
C SER A 76 -4.90 -14.61 8.92
N LYS A 77 -5.27 -13.49 8.26
CA LYS A 77 -6.47 -12.72 8.59
C LYS A 77 -7.74 -13.26 7.93
N CYS A 78 -7.69 -13.54 6.62
CA CYS A 78 -8.86 -13.98 5.86
C CYS A 78 -8.86 -15.47 5.48
N ASN A 79 -7.79 -16.22 5.81
CA ASN A 79 -7.61 -17.64 5.48
C ASN A 79 -7.71 -17.99 3.98
N LYS A 80 -7.70 -16.99 3.10
CA LYS A 80 -7.64 -17.21 1.65
C LYS A 80 -6.21 -17.60 1.25
N ARG A 81 -6.12 -18.51 0.28
CA ARG A 81 -4.86 -18.93 -0.34
C ARG A 81 -4.67 -18.21 -1.66
N PHE A 82 -3.46 -17.70 -1.87
CA PHE A 82 -3.07 -16.92 -3.04
C PHE A 82 -1.93 -17.61 -3.77
N TYR A 83 -2.06 -17.69 -5.09
CA TYR A 83 -1.14 -18.41 -5.98
C TYR A 83 -0.27 -17.48 -6.83
N SER A 84 -0.50 -16.16 -6.73
CA SER A 84 0.31 -15.15 -7.39
C SER A 84 0.39 -13.90 -6.53
N ILE A 85 1.45 -13.12 -6.73
CA ILE A 85 1.71 -11.91 -5.96
C ILE A 85 0.65 -10.84 -6.27
N GLU A 86 0.17 -10.78 -7.51
CA GLU A 86 -0.83 -9.81 -7.99
C GLU A 86 -2.22 -10.03 -7.38
N HIS A 87 -2.53 -11.27 -6.98
CA HIS A 87 -3.75 -11.60 -6.24
C HIS A 87 -3.58 -11.41 -4.74
N HIS A 88 -2.35 -11.52 -4.23
CA HIS A 88 -2.05 -11.34 -2.82
C HIS A 88 -1.98 -9.84 -2.43
N HIS A 89 -1.35 -9.01 -3.23
CA HIS A 89 -1.34 -7.57 -2.99
C HIS A 89 -1.13 -6.75 -4.26
N LYS A 90 -1.49 -5.46 -4.19
CA LYS A 90 -1.26 -4.46 -5.22
C LYS A 90 -0.68 -3.20 -4.60
N VAL A 91 0.17 -2.51 -5.33
CA VAL A 91 0.75 -1.23 -4.92
C VAL A 91 0.66 -0.26 -6.08
N TYR A 92 0.14 0.93 -5.79
CA TYR A 92 -0.06 2.01 -6.74
C TYR A 92 0.83 3.18 -6.33
N PRO A 93 1.94 3.45 -7.05
CA PRO A 93 2.76 4.63 -6.82
C PRO A 93 1.92 5.91 -7.00
N LEU A 94 2.23 6.93 -6.19
CA LEU A 94 1.65 8.27 -6.28
C LEU A 94 2.49 9.15 -7.21
#